data_AF-A0A1A2AIF9-F1
#
_entry.id   AF-A0A1A2AIF9-F1
#
_cell.length_a   1.000
_cell.length_b   1.000
_cell.length_c   1.000
_cell.angle_alpha   90.00
_cell.angle_beta   90.00
_cell.angle_gamma   90.00
#
_symmetry.space_group_name_H-M   'P 1'
#
loop_
_entity.id
_entity.type
_entity.pdbx_description
1 polymer ?
#
loop_
_entity_poly.entity_id
_entity_poly.type
_entity_poly.pdbx_seq_one_letter_code
_entity_poly.pdbx_strand_id
1 'polypeptide(L)'
;MNTKAHLIKRALAGTLLSGATALAALGFTAGTANAFTYPIAICNYHACSYVWCPGMPFPQPSGGTPDWDMGACHHFMIGIMSPQSQPWVSNGGANRQVAPEIIEGDPGP
;
A
#
# COMPACT_ATOMS: atom_id res chain seq x y z
N MET A 1 0.75 -15.48 -71.01
CA MET A 1 1.89 -14.54 -71.10
C MET A 1 1.29 -13.13 -71.16
N ASN A 2 1.21 -12.43 -70.02
CA ASN A 2 2.17 -11.43 -69.48
C ASN A 2 2.10 -10.07 -70.21
N THR A 3 2.09 -8.88 -69.61
CA THR A 3 1.94 -8.39 -68.23
C THR A 3 1.71 -6.89 -68.34
N LYS A 4 0.81 -6.36 -67.51
CA LYS A 4 0.54 -4.93 -67.30
C LYS A 4 1.82 -4.21 -66.86
N ALA A 5 2.47 -3.45 -67.74
CA ALA A 5 3.81 -2.90 -67.50
C ALA A 5 3.96 -1.40 -67.85
N HIS A 6 3.06 -0.53 -67.37
CA HIS A 6 3.20 0.93 -67.58
C HIS A 6 3.04 1.80 -66.33
N LEU A 7 3.18 1.24 -65.12
CA LEU A 7 3.15 2.04 -63.88
C LEU A 7 4.37 1.81 -62.98
N ILE A 8 5.55 1.59 -63.59
CA ILE A 8 6.83 1.51 -62.87
C ILE A 8 7.75 2.61 -63.41
N LYS A 9 7.39 3.86 -63.15
CA LYS A 9 8.34 4.97 -63.21
C LYS A 9 8.77 5.29 -61.78
N ARG A 10 10.08 5.17 -61.54
CA ARG A 10 10.83 5.49 -60.30
C ARG A 10 10.73 4.46 -59.17
N ALA A 11 11.17 3.24 -59.45
CA ALA A 11 11.89 2.45 -58.45
C ALA A 11 13.37 2.75 -58.64
N LEU A 12 14.01 3.42 -57.68
CA LEU A 12 15.44 3.29 -57.35
C LEU A 12 15.76 4.21 -56.16
N ALA A 13 16.49 3.65 -55.21
CA ALA A 13 17.11 4.25 -54.02
C ALA A 13 16.21 4.46 -52.79
N GLY A 14 16.21 3.46 -51.90
CA GLY A 14 15.66 3.56 -50.56
C GLY A 14 15.85 2.29 -49.72
N THR A 15 17.01 1.63 -49.80
CA THR A 15 17.38 0.57 -48.85
C THR A 15 17.82 1.19 -47.53
N LEU A 16 16.95 1.20 -46.52
CA LEU A 16 17.36 1.39 -45.13
C LEU A 16 16.56 0.44 -44.21
N LEU A 17 17.28 -0.60 -43.78
CA LEU A 17 17.30 -1.22 -42.45
C LEU A 17 16.06 -2.03 -41.97
N SER A 18 16.23 -3.36 -41.99
CA SER A 18 15.46 -4.31 -41.18
C SER A 18 15.81 -4.15 -39.69
N GLY A 19 14.80 -4.15 -38.81
CA GLY A 19 15.03 -4.16 -37.36
C GLY A 19 13.75 -4.35 -36.54
N ALA A 20 13.49 -5.60 -36.17
CA ALA A 20 12.76 -6.11 -35.00
C ALA A 20 11.49 -5.41 -34.45
N THR A 21 10.44 -6.24 -34.36
CA THR A 21 9.21 -6.09 -33.55
C THR A 21 9.47 -5.75 -32.08
N ALA A 22 8.71 -4.80 -31.53
CA ALA A 22 8.11 -4.93 -30.20
C ALA A 22 6.96 -3.90 -30.04
N LEU A 23 5.72 -4.38 -30.15
CA LEU A 23 4.56 -3.65 -29.66
C LEU A 23 4.66 -3.67 -28.13
N ALA A 24 5.23 -2.63 -27.52
CA ALA A 24 5.24 -2.48 -26.07
C ALA A 24 3.81 -2.16 -25.62
N ALA A 25 2.99 -3.20 -25.46
CA ALA A 25 1.74 -3.10 -24.72
C ALA A 25 2.14 -2.80 -23.27
N LEU A 26 2.07 -1.52 -22.90
CA LEU A 26 2.13 -1.07 -21.52
C LEU A 26 0.87 -1.59 -20.82
N GLY A 27 0.93 -2.86 -20.40
CA GLY A 27 -0.04 -3.43 -19.49
C GLY A 27 0.09 -2.72 -18.16
N PHE A 28 -0.72 -1.68 -17.94
CA PHE A 28 -1.02 -1.20 -16.61
C PHE A 28 -1.70 -2.35 -15.86
N THR A 29 -0.90 -3.15 -15.15
CA THR A 29 -1.46 -4.04 -14.15
C THR A 29 -2.03 -3.13 -13.07
N ALA A 30 -3.36 -3.05 -13.00
CA ALA A 30 -4.04 -2.45 -11.86
C ALA A 30 -3.67 -3.29 -10.65
N GLY A 31 -2.64 -2.86 -9.91
CA GLY A 31 -2.26 -3.50 -8.65
C GLY A 31 -3.43 -3.39 -7.68
N THR A 32 -4.05 -4.51 -7.34
CA THR A 32 -5.03 -4.56 -6.26
C THR A 32 -4.26 -4.42 -4.95
N ALA A 33 -4.29 -3.22 -4.37
CA ALA A 33 -3.83 -3.03 -3.00
C ALA A 33 -4.80 -3.74 -2.06
N ASN A 34 -4.52 -5.00 -1.74
CA ASN A 34 -5.26 -5.75 -0.73
C ASN A 34 -4.75 -5.28 0.64
N ALA A 35 -5.44 -4.31 1.23
CA ALA A 35 -5.20 -3.94 2.62
C ALA A 35 -5.70 -5.07 3.52
N PHE A 36 -4.84 -5.61 4.38
CA PHE A 36 -5.27 -6.56 5.40
C PHE A 36 -6.24 -5.85 6.36
N THR A 37 -7.40 -6.46 6.58
CA THR A 37 -8.39 -5.92 7.53
C THR A 37 -8.18 -6.54 8.90
N TYR A 38 -7.84 -5.71 9.88
CA TYR A 38 -7.74 -6.13 11.27
C TYR A 38 -9.13 -6.19 11.92
N PRO A 39 -9.38 -7.13 12.85
CA PRO A 39 -10.59 -7.13 13.66
C PRO A 39 -10.67 -5.84 14.50
N ILE A 40 -11.83 -5.21 14.53
CA ILE A 40 -12.12 -4.07 15.43
C ILE A 40 -12.32 -4.61 16.85
N ALA A 41 -11.70 -3.97 17.85
CA ALA A 41 -11.83 -4.36 19.26
C ALA A 41 -12.80 -3.45 20.01
N ILE A 42 -12.44 -2.17 20.16
CA ILE A 42 -13.18 -1.18 20.95
C ILE A 42 -13.33 0.10 20.13
N CYS A 43 -14.50 0.73 20.18
CA CYS A 43 -14.74 2.02 19.56
C CYS A 43 -15.38 2.99 20.56
N ASN A 44 -15.03 4.27 20.44
CA ASN A 44 -15.78 5.37 21.04
C ASN A 44 -16.22 6.35 19.94
N TYR A 45 -16.73 7.53 20.29
CA TYR A 45 -17.16 8.55 19.33
C TYR A 45 -16.00 9.16 18.51
N HIS A 46 -14.75 8.97 18.92
CA HIS A 46 -13.56 9.60 18.36
C HIS A 46 -12.70 8.64 17.52
N ALA A 47 -12.57 7.39 17.94
CA ALA A 47 -11.68 6.41 17.31
C ALA A 47 -12.11 4.97 17.61
N CYS A 48 -11.52 4.03 16.85
CA CYS A 48 -11.59 2.61 17.10
C CYS A 48 -10.18 2.04 17.24
N SER A 49 -10.01 1.07 18.13
CA SER A 49 -8.87 0.18 18.15
C SER A 49 -9.14 -1.09 17.33
N TYR A 50 -8.04 -1.72 16.95
CA TYR A 50 -7.98 -2.97 16.21
C TYR A 50 -7.12 -3.97 16.95
N VAL A 51 -7.28 -5.26 16.64
CA VAL A 51 -6.44 -6.32 17.20
C VAL A 51 -5.37 -6.73 16.19
N TRP A 52 -4.12 -6.69 16.61
CA TRP A 52 -3.01 -7.39 15.97
C TRP A 52 -2.64 -8.63 16.78
N CYS A 53 -2.39 -9.76 16.12
CA CYS A 53 -1.94 -10.99 16.77
C CYS A 53 -0.75 -11.59 15.99
N PRO A 54 0.02 -12.52 16.61
CA PRO A 54 1.15 -13.16 15.94
C PRO A 54 0.73 -13.82 14.62
N GLY A 55 1.48 -13.54 13.55
CA GLY A 55 1.20 -14.02 12.19
C GLY A 55 0.35 -13.07 11.33
N MET A 56 -0.21 -12.01 11.90
CA MET A 56 -0.82 -10.93 11.11
C MET A 56 0.26 -10.00 10.55
N PRO A 57 0.06 -9.38 9.37
CA PRO A 57 0.96 -8.35 8.88
C PRO A 57 1.02 -7.17 9.86
N PHE A 58 2.07 -6.36 9.79
CA PHE A 58 2.10 -5.13 10.58
C PHE A 58 1.21 -4.06 9.94
N PRO A 59 0.51 -3.23 10.76
CA PRO A 59 -0.46 -2.26 10.25
C PRO A 59 0.17 -1.12 9.44
N GLN A 60 1.37 -0.67 9.80
CA GLN A 60 2.14 0.33 9.05
C GLN A 60 3.59 -0.11 8.88
N PRO A 61 3.90 -0.88 7.83
CA PRO A 61 5.27 -1.33 7.57
C PRO A 61 6.24 -0.17 7.33
N SER A 62 5.77 0.99 6.85
CA SER A 62 6.57 2.21 6.67
C SER A 62 6.90 2.92 7.99
N GLY A 63 6.10 2.71 9.04
CA GLY A 63 6.31 3.26 10.37
C GLY A 63 7.35 2.49 11.18
N GLY A 64 7.89 1.38 10.65
CA GLY A 64 8.78 0.48 11.38
C GLY A 64 8.02 -0.62 12.12
N THR A 65 8.78 -1.48 12.79
CA THR A 65 8.25 -2.57 13.60
C THR A 65 7.80 -2.03 14.96
N PRO A 66 6.52 -2.23 15.36
CA PRO A 66 6.06 -1.89 16.70
C PRO A 66 6.86 -2.61 17.78
N ASP A 67 7.13 -1.93 18.88
CA ASP A 67 7.69 -2.51 20.11
C ASP A 67 6.62 -3.32 20.88
N TRP A 68 6.13 -4.39 20.23
CA TRP A 68 5.14 -5.33 20.76
C TRP A 68 5.77 -6.63 21.24
N ASP A 69 5.09 -7.30 22.17
CA ASP A 69 5.36 -8.70 22.45
C ASP A 69 4.84 -9.55 21.27
N MET A 70 5.77 -10.00 20.44
CA MET A 70 5.45 -10.81 19.26
C MET A 70 4.81 -12.18 19.58
N GLY A 71 4.67 -12.55 20.85
CA GLY A 71 3.94 -13.73 21.32
C GLY A 71 2.50 -13.45 21.79
N ALA A 72 2.06 -12.19 21.84
CA ALA A 72 0.77 -11.78 22.35
C ALA A 72 -0.07 -11.02 21.32
N CYS A 73 -1.38 -10.96 21.56
CA CYS A 73 -2.26 -10.08 20.80
C CYS A 73 -2.25 -8.69 21.44
N HIS A 74 -2.21 -7.66 20.60
CA HIS A 74 -2.16 -6.26 20.99
C HIS A 74 -3.35 -5.50 20.42
N HIS A 75 -3.94 -4.65 21.24
CA HIS A 75 -4.86 -3.63 20.76
C HIS A 75 -4.07 -2.45 20.26
N PHE A 76 -4.46 -1.90 19.12
CA PHE A 76 -3.77 -0.76 18.55
C PHE A 76 -4.70 0.22 17.84
N MET A 77 -4.26 1.46 17.78
CA MET A 77 -4.86 2.52 16.99
C MET A 77 -3.82 3.10 16.05
N ILE A 78 -4.28 3.60 14.90
CA ILE A 78 -3.44 4.36 13.99
C ILE A 78 -3.42 5.82 14.45
N GLY A 79 -2.25 6.35 14.79
CA GLY A 79 -2.08 7.73 15.23
C GLY A 79 -0.74 8.05 15.88
N ILE A 80 -0.60 9.33 16.25
CA ILE A 80 0.61 9.87 16.90
C ILE A 80 0.21 10.51 18.23
N MET A 81 0.88 10.11 19.29
CA MET A 81 0.82 10.71 20.61
C MET A 81 1.80 11.88 20.69
N SER A 82 1.28 13.02 21.14
CA SER A 82 2.03 14.24 21.42
C SER A 82 1.56 14.83 22.74
N PRO A 83 2.31 15.74 23.36
CA PRO A 83 1.85 16.45 24.55
C PRO A 83 0.53 17.22 24.37
N GLN A 84 0.13 17.51 23.13
CA GLN A 84 -1.10 18.21 22.76
C GLN A 84 -2.23 17.28 22.33
N SER A 85 -2.02 15.96 22.36
CA SER A 85 -3.04 14.99 21.99
C SER A 85 -4.25 15.09 22.93
N GLN A 86 -5.44 14.83 22.38
CA GLN A 86 -6.68 14.81 23.16
C GLN A 86 -6.60 13.76 24.29
N PRO A 87 -7.25 13.97 25.44
CA PRO A 87 -7.14 13.05 26.58
C PRO A 87 -7.51 11.59 26.28
N TRP A 88 -8.44 11.36 25.35
CA TRP A 88 -8.85 10.01 24.94
C TRP A 88 -7.71 9.24 24.24
N VAL A 89 -6.73 9.94 23.65
CA VAL A 89 -5.60 9.32 22.92
C VAL A 89 -4.67 8.60 23.88
N SER A 90 -4.39 9.19 25.04
CA SER A 90 -3.54 8.57 26.06
C SER A 90 -4.32 7.59 26.95
N ASN A 91 -5.66 7.66 26.95
CA ASN A 91 -6.53 6.88 27.82
C ASN A 91 -6.07 6.90 29.28
N GLY A 92 -5.86 8.11 29.82
CA GLY A 92 -5.37 8.28 31.20
C GLY A 92 -3.92 7.82 31.42
N GLY A 93 -3.13 7.66 30.34
CA GLY A 93 -1.75 7.18 30.38
C GLY A 93 -1.61 5.66 30.16
N ALA A 94 -2.71 4.95 29.88
CA ALA A 94 -2.67 3.53 29.55
C ALA A 94 -2.10 3.25 28.15
N ASN A 95 -2.28 4.18 27.21
CA ASN A 95 -1.83 4.00 25.84
C ASN A 95 -0.37 4.43 25.67
N ARG A 96 0.35 3.76 24.77
CA ARG A 96 1.77 4.01 24.50
C ARG A 96 2.05 4.09 23.00
N GLN A 97 2.90 5.02 22.59
CA GLN A 97 3.45 5.00 21.23
C GLN A 97 4.44 3.85 21.08
N VAL A 98 4.17 2.92 20.16
CA VAL A 98 5.01 1.74 19.91
C VAL A 98 5.72 1.78 18.55
N ALA A 99 5.24 2.62 17.63
CA ALA A 99 5.91 3.01 16.39
C ALA A 99 5.39 4.39 15.95
N PRO A 100 6.09 5.16 15.09
CA PRO A 100 5.71 6.48 14.59
C PRO A 100 4.23 6.77 14.32
N GLU A 101 3.43 5.79 13.92
CA GLU A 101 2.00 5.95 13.63
C GLU A 101 1.12 4.88 14.29
N ILE A 102 1.67 4.11 15.23
CA ILE A 102 0.97 3.03 15.92
C ILE A 102 1.00 3.30 17.42
N ILE A 103 -0.18 3.43 17.98
CA ILE A 103 -0.44 3.56 19.41
C ILE A 103 -0.94 2.20 19.88
N GLU A 104 -0.26 1.62 20.87
CA GLU A 104 -0.77 0.44 21.57
C GLU A 104 -1.80 0.89 22.62
N GLY A 105 -2.94 0.19 22.62
CA GLY A 105 -4.06 0.41 23.53
C GLY A 105 -5.38 0.67 22.83
N ASP A 106 -6.34 1.15 23.61
CA ASP A 106 -7.73 1.38 23.21
C ASP A 106 -8.12 2.85 23.36
N PRO A 107 -9.09 3.33 22.56
CA PRO A 107 -9.66 4.64 22.81
C PRO A 107 -10.33 4.62 24.20
N GLY A 108 -9.97 5.58 25.07
CA GLY A 108 -10.59 5.69 26.39
C GLY A 108 -12.12 5.88 26.31
N PRO A 109 -12.84 5.70 27.43
CA PRO A 109 -14.29 5.91 27.49
C PRO A 109 -14.69 7.33 27.05
#